data_AF-A0A2N2W996-F1
#
_entry.id   AF-A0A2N2W996-F1
#
_cell.length_a   1.000
_cell.length_b   1.000
_cell.length_c   1.000
_cell.angle_alpha   90.00
_cell.angle_beta   90.00
_cell.angle_gamma   90.00
#
_symmetry.space_group_name_H-M   'P 1'
#
loop_
_entity.id
_entity.type
_entity.pdbx_description
1 polymer ?
#
loop_
_entity_poly.entity_id
_entity_poly.type
_entity_poly.pdbx_seq_one_letter_code
_entity_poly.pdbx_strand_id
1 'polypeptide(L)'
;EYDKCLEFGFTEAISFIVKVLPNLTRRVLTSATPAIEIHEFIGLINPVTLSYLSEDSPENLKVKVVNTSVDNRLDTLFRLVCKIGNRSTLIFCNQRDTVDQISNLLWDKRLPNNVFHGGLDQTLRERTLIKFRNGSHSILVTTDLASRGLDIPEIEHIIHYDLPATENIFTHRNGRTARMHASGTSYLLVNERETIPSFLKEKPVYENLPSKAILPTETEWVTLYISAGKKEKISKMDIAGLMMQKGKLKKEEVGLIDVLDHVSYVAVKRAKVDQLLDTIQNAPIKKRKVLIEVAR
;
A
#
# COMPACT_ATOMS: atom_id res chain seq x y z
N GLU A 1 -10.25 -1.26 14.09
CA GLU A 1 -11.54 -1.80 13.61
C GLU A 1 -11.90 -2.94 14.56
N TYR A 2 -13.15 -3.00 14.97
CA TYR A 2 -13.61 -3.86 16.07
C TYR A 2 -13.56 -5.35 15.70
N ASP A 3 -13.99 -5.71 14.50
CA ASP A 3 -13.84 -7.04 13.89
C ASP A 3 -12.40 -7.59 13.99
N LYS A 4 -11.41 -6.77 13.67
CA LYS A 4 -9.99 -7.16 13.75
C LYS A 4 -9.52 -7.44 15.16
N CYS A 5 -10.02 -6.69 16.14
CA CYS A 5 -9.66 -6.93 17.53
C CYS A 5 -10.18 -8.29 18.01
N LEU A 6 -11.36 -8.71 17.52
CA LEU A 6 -11.90 -10.05 17.80
C LEU A 6 -11.08 -11.14 17.09
N GLU A 7 -10.74 -10.95 15.81
CA GLU A 7 -9.93 -11.89 15.03
C GLU A 7 -8.55 -12.16 15.68
N PHE A 8 -7.94 -11.13 16.29
CA PHE A 8 -6.66 -11.27 16.99
C PHE A 8 -6.78 -11.76 18.43
N GLY A 9 -7.99 -12.10 18.90
CA GLY A 9 -8.21 -12.59 20.27
C GLY A 9 -8.05 -11.52 21.34
N PHE A 10 -8.15 -10.23 21.01
CA PHE A 10 -8.02 -9.13 21.97
C PHE A 10 -9.30 -8.87 22.79
N THR A 11 -10.27 -9.78 22.76
CA THR A 11 -11.54 -9.66 23.47
C THR A 11 -11.37 -9.35 24.96
N GLU A 12 -10.46 -10.05 25.65
CA GLU A 12 -10.19 -9.81 27.07
C GLU A 12 -9.56 -8.43 27.32
N ALA A 13 -8.62 -8.02 26.47
CA ALA A 13 -7.97 -6.72 26.58
C ALA A 13 -8.96 -5.57 26.38
N ILE A 14 -9.88 -5.68 25.40
CA ILE A 14 -10.95 -4.69 25.21
C ILE A 14 -11.89 -4.68 26.41
N SER A 15 -12.28 -5.84 26.92
CA SER A 15 -13.15 -5.94 28.11
C SER A 15 -12.53 -5.23 29.32
N PHE A 16 -11.23 -5.44 29.55
CA PHE A 16 -10.49 -4.75 30.59
C PHE A 16 -10.51 -3.23 30.39
N ILE A 17 -10.17 -2.74 29.19
CA ILE A 17 -10.15 -1.30 28.88
C ILE A 17 -11.53 -0.66 29.11
N VAL A 18 -12.61 -1.32 28.68
CA VAL A 18 -13.98 -0.80 28.86
C VAL A 18 -14.35 -0.74 30.35
N LYS A 19 -13.97 -1.75 31.14
CA LYS A 19 -14.23 -1.78 32.59
C LYS A 19 -13.51 -0.66 33.36
N VAL A 20 -12.30 -0.29 32.94
CA VAL A 20 -11.53 0.79 33.60
C VAL A 20 -11.93 2.20 33.13
N LEU A 21 -12.86 2.31 32.18
CA LEU A 21 -13.39 3.59 31.67
C LEU A 21 -14.90 3.74 32.01
N PRO A 22 -15.27 3.85 33.31
CA PRO A 22 -16.67 3.84 33.74
C PRO A 22 -17.47 5.07 33.29
N ASN A 23 -16.80 6.20 33.05
CA ASN A 23 -17.43 7.48 32.70
C ASN A 23 -17.54 7.71 31.18
N LEU A 24 -17.40 6.66 30.37
CA LEU A 24 -17.40 6.79 28.91
C LEU A 24 -18.84 7.01 28.41
N THR A 25 -19.14 8.23 27.96
CA THR A 25 -20.50 8.62 27.52
C THR A 25 -20.79 8.31 26.05
N ARG A 26 -19.75 8.07 25.23
CA ARG A 26 -19.90 7.71 23.82
C ARG A 26 -18.99 6.56 23.44
N ARG A 27 -19.54 5.63 22.66
CA ARG A 27 -18.84 4.48 22.08
C ARG A 27 -19.09 4.46 20.59
N VAL A 28 -18.03 4.33 19.81
CA VAL A 28 -18.09 4.19 18.35
C VAL A 28 -17.31 2.93 17.99
N LEU A 29 -17.99 1.97 17.38
CA LEU A 29 -17.37 0.79 16.80
C LEU A 29 -17.33 0.97 15.29
N THR A 30 -16.17 0.68 14.69
CA THR A 30 -15.99 0.71 13.24
C THR A 30 -15.53 -0.65 12.76
N SER A 31 -16.04 -1.08 11.61
CA SER A 31 -15.67 -2.34 10.97
C SER A 31 -16.05 -2.32 9.49
N ALA A 32 -15.36 -3.16 8.73
CA ALA A 32 -15.62 -3.40 7.31
C ALA A 32 -16.48 -4.67 7.07
N THR A 33 -16.86 -5.42 8.10
CA THR A 33 -17.67 -6.64 7.99
C THR A 33 -19.07 -6.40 8.56
N PRO A 34 -20.16 -6.82 7.87
CA PRO A 34 -21.53 -6.56 8.32
C PRO A 34 -21.96 -7.45 9.49
N ALA A 35 -21.40 -8.65 9.62
CA ALA A 35 -21.79 -9.64 10.62
C ALA A 35 -20.72 -9.77 11.71
N ILE A 36 -20.71 -8.82 12.65
CA ILE A 36 -19.76 -8.84 13.77
C ILE A 36 -20.53 -9.10 15.05
N GLU A 37 -19.99 -9.99 15.86
CA GLU A 37 -20.48 -10.20 17.22
C GLU A 37 -20.11 -9.00 18.11
N ILE A 38 -21.11 -8.27 18.58
CA ILE A 38 -20.93 -7.21 19.56
C ILE A 38 -21.11 -7.81 20.95
N HIS A 39 -20.01 -7.95 21.68
CA HIS A 39 -20.05 -8.54 23.02
C HIS A 39 -20.71 -7.59 24.03
N GLU A 40 -21.44 -8.15 25.00
CA GLU A 40 -22.18 -7.39 26.01
C GLU A 40 -21.30 -6.45 26.84
N PHE A 41 -20.04 -6.81 27.09
CA PHE A 41 -19.11 -5.98 27.88
C PHE A 41 -18.83 -4.63 27.23
N ILE A 42 -19.13 -4.44 25.94
CA ILE A 42 -19.02 -3.13 25.30
C ILE A 42 -20.08 -2.17 25.86
N GLY A 43 -21.23 -2.67 26.33
CA GLY A 43 -22.27 -1.87 26.96
C GLY A 43 -22.92 -0.85 26.01
N LEU A 44 -23.11 -1.19 24.74
CA LEU A 44 -23.88 -0.36 23.81
C LEU A 44 -25.37 -0.43 24.17
N ILE A 45 -26.00 0.72 24.34
CA ILE A 45 -27.45 0.86 24.57
C ILE A 45 -28.05 1.46 23.31
N ASN A 46 -28.97 0.73 22.66
CA ASN A 46 -29.66 1.16 21.42
C ASN A 46 -28.70 1.77 20.37
N PRO A 47 -27.66 1.04 19.91
CA PRO A 47 -26.70 1.58 18.97
C PRO A 47 -27.38 1.93 17.63
N VAL A 48 -27.01 3.07 17.06
CA VAL A 48 -27.37 3.42 15.68
C VAL A 48 -26.33 2.81 14.75
N THR A 49 -26.77 1.89 13.88
CA THR A 49 -25.91 1.29 12.86
C THR A 49 -25.95 2.13 11.59
N LEU A 50 -24.79 2.67 11.21
CA LEU A 50 -24.60 3.32 9.91
C LEU A 50 -23.92 2.31 8.99
N SER A 51 -24.68 1.72 8.07
CA SER A 51 -24.13 0.86 7.02
C SER A 51 -24.06 1.63 5.72
N TYR A 52 -22.87 1.61 5.12
CA TYR A 52 -22.62 2.08 3.75
C TYR A 52 -22.27 0.92 2.82
N LEU A 53 -22.45 -0.33 3.28
CA LEU A 53 -22.35 -1.50 2.43
C LEU A 53 -23.62 -1.53 1.58
N SER A 54 -23.51 -1.14 0.31
CA SER A 54 -24.54 -1.39 -0.70
C SER A 54 -24.67 -2.91 -0.92
N GLU A 55 -25.89 -3.41 -1.13
CA GLU A 55 -26.13 -4.80 -1.56
C GLU A 55 -25.56 -5.10 -2.94
N ASP A 56 -25.23 -4.04 -3.69
CA ASP A 56 -24.49 -4.13 -4.93
C ASP A 56 -23.07 -4.61 -4.62
N SER A 57 -22.72 -5.75 -5.21
CA SER A 57 -21.32 -6.18 -5.35
C SER A 57 -20.49 -4.99 -5.84
N PRO A 58 -19.19 -4.89 -5.53
CA PRO A 58 -18.36 -3.84 -6.14
C PRO A 58 -18.41 -4.02 -7.67
N GLU A 59 -19.36 -3.39 -8.36
CA GLU A 59 -19.62 -3.52 -9.81
C GLU A 59 -18.37 -3.13 -10.63
N ASN A 60 -17.43 -2.47 -9.97
CA ASN A 60 -16.20 -1.95 -10.55
C ASN A 60 -14.95 -2.83 -10.28
N LEU A 61 -15.05 -3.92 -9.50
CA LEU A 61 -13.94 -4.85 -9.26
C LEU A 61 -13.95 -6.01 -10.26
N LYS A 62 -12.99 -5.99 -11.18
CA LYS A 62 -12.79 -7.11 -12.12
C LYS A 62 -11.92 -8.17 -11.46
N VAL A 63 -12.44 -9.37 -11.30
CA VAL A 63 -11.67 -10.51 -10.78
C VAL A 63 -11.17 -11.36 -11.94
N LYS A 64 -9.87 -11.67 -11.95
CA LYS A 64 -9.21 -12.44 -12.99
C LYS A 64 -8.32 -13.53 -12.41
N VAL A 65 -8.26 -14.67 -13.09
CA VAL A 65 -7.40 -15.79 -12.72
C VAL A 65 -6.21 -15.89 -13.66
N VAL A 66 -5.02 -16.03 -13.09
CA VAL A 66 -3.76 -16.24 -13.80
C VAL A 66 -3.26 -17.63 -13.43
N ASN A 67 -3.32 -18.55 -14.39
CA ASN A 67 -2.82 -19.91 -14.18
C ASN A 67 -1.29 -19.90 -14.17
N THR A 68 -0.72 -20.68 -13.26
CA THR A 68 0.72 -20.87 -13.11
C THR A 68 1.02 -22.33 -12.78
N SER A 69 2.29 -22.72 -12.83
CA SER A 69 2.73 -23.97 -12.22
C SER A 69 3.43 -23.71 -10.90
N VAL A 70 3.50 -24.71 -10.02
CA VAL A 70 4.19 -24.58 -8.72
C VAL A 70 5.61 -24.01 -8.91
N ASP A 71 6.34 -24.54 -9.88
CA ASP A 71 7.74 -24.14 -10.13
C ASP A 71 7.87 -22.78 -10.84
N ASN A 72 6.83 -22.30 -11.54
CA ASN A 72 6.88 -21.07 -12.35
C ASN A 72 6.10 -19.90 -11.75
N ARG A 73 5.61 -20.01 -10.50
CA ARG A 73 4.77 -18.99 -9.86
C ARG A 73 5.43 -17.61 -9.84
N LEU A 74 6.72 -17.57 -9.49
CA LEU A 74 7.52 -16.35 -9.47
C LEU A 74 7.71 -15.71 -10.86
N ASP A 75 7.99 -16.51 -11.90
CA ASP A 75 8.10 -16.01 -13.27
C ASP A 75 6.75 -15.52 -13.82
N THR A 76 5.68 -16.23 -13.46
CA THR A 76 4.30 -15.84 -13.81
C THR A 76 3.93 -14.50 -13.17
N LEU A 77 4.27 -14.30 -11.89
CA LEU A 77 4.11 -13.01 -11.22
C LEU A 77 4.86 -11.91 -11.97
N PHE A 78 6.14 -12.14 -12.31
CA PHE A 78 6.94 -11.17 -13.05
C PHE A 78 6.29 -10.78 -14.39
N ARG A 79 5.84 -11.77 -15.18
CA ARG A 79 5.15 -11.54 -16.46
C ARG A 79 3.85 -10.75 -16.28
N LEU A 80 3.09 -11.03 -15.21
CA LEU A 80 1.87 -10.30 -14.88
C LEU A 80 2.18 -8.84 -14.52
N VAL A 81 3.15 -8.60 -13.65
CA VAL A 81 3.58 -7.25 -13.25
C VAL A 81 4.08 -6.46 -14.47
N CYS A 82 4.85 -7.08 -15.36
CA CYS A 82 5.27 -6.45 -16.62
C CYS A 82 4.09 -6.09 -17.52
N LYS A 83 3.06 -6.95 -17.60
CA LYS A 83 1.85 -6.68 -18.39
C LYS A 83 1.04 -5.52 -17.81
N ILE A 84 0.95 -5.44 -16.48
CA ILE A 84 0.27 -4.34 -15.78
C ILE A 84 1.03 -3.01 -15.98
N GLY A 85 2.36 -3.07 -15.89
CA GLY A 85 3.25 -1.93 -16.04
C GLY A 85 3.27 -1.00 -14.82
N ASN A 86 3.46 0.31 -15.06
CA ASN A 86 3.60 1.32 -13.99
C ASN A 86 2.28 1.75 -13.37
N ARG A 87 1.39 0.80 -13.08
CA ARG A 87 0.13 1.03 -12.39
C ARG A 87 0.26 0.63 -10.94
N SER A 88 -0.47 1.32 -10.06
CA SER A 88 -0.43 1.04 -8.63
C SER A 88 -0.87 -0.41 -8.35
N THR A 89 0.07 -1.21 -7.85
CA THR A 89 -0.07 -2.66 -7.73
C THR A 89 0.32 -3.12 -6.33
N LEU A 90 -0.60 -3.81 -5.66
CA LEU A 90 -0.40 -4.40 -4.34
C LEU A 90 -0.35 -5.93 -4.45
N ILE A 91 0.74 -6.54 -4.00
CA ILE A 91 0.97 -8.00 -4.07
C ILE A 91 0.86 -8.58 -2.66
N PHE A 92 -0.11 -9.45 -2.44
CA PHE A 92 -0.36 -10.10 -1.16
C PHE A 92 0.26 -11.49 -1.08
N CYS A 93 1.04 -11.70 -0.03
CA CYS A 93 1.63 -12.98 0.34
C CYS A 93 1.31 -13.30 1.81
N ASN A 94 1.36 -14.58 2.19
CA ASN A 94 1.06 -15.03 3.53
C ASN A 94 2.28 -14.90 4.46
N GLN A 95 3.48 -15.15 3.94
CA GLN A 95 4.73 -15.21 4.72
C GLN A 95 5.67 -14.04 4.39
N ARG A 96 6.47 -13.61 5.39
CA ARG A 96 7.44 -12.52 5.26
C ARG A 96 8.57 -12.90 4.29
N ASP A 97 9.09 -14.11 4.42
CA ASP A 97 10.17 -14.60 3.58
C ASP A 97 9.75 -14.62 2.10
N THR A 98 8.49 -14.95 1.80
CA THR A 98 7.94 -14.86 0.43
C THR A 98 7.90 -13.43 -0.09
N VAL A 99 7.55 -12.45 0.78
CA VAL A 99 7.57 -11.02 0.41
C VAL A 99 8.97 -10.59 0.01
N ASP A 100 9.98 -10.95 0.80
CA ASP A 100 11.38 -10.61 0.54
C ASP A 100 11.91 -11.33 -0.71
N GLN A 101 11.57 -12.61 -0.90
CA GLN A 101 11.92 -13.38 -2.10
C GLN A 101 11.36 -12.75 -3.38
N ILE A 102 10.08 -12.36 -3.37
CA ILE A 102 9.46 -11.68 -4.52
C ILE A 102 10.15 -10.34 -4.77
N SER A 103 10.42 -9.57 -3.72
CA SER A 103 11.08 -8.26 -3.87
C SER A 103 12.46 -8.39 -4.49
N ASN A 104 13.27 -9.33 -4.01
CA ASN A 104 14.61 -9.60 -4.53
C ASN A 104 14.56 -9.99 -6.01
N LEU A 105 13.66 -10.91 -6.37
CA LEU A 105 13.46 -11.31 -7.78
C LEU A 105 13.09 -10.14 -8.68
N LEU A 106 12.17 -9.27 -8.23
CA LEU A 106 11.74 -8.11 -9.00
C LEU A 106 12.91 -7.12 -9.16
N TRP A 107 13.69 -6.88 -8.10
CA TRP A 107 14.90 -6.05 -8.18
C TRP A 107 15.96 -6.61 -9.13
N ASP A 108 16.24 -7.91 -9.07
CA ASP A 108 17.17 -8.60 -9.98
C ASP A 108 16.73 -8.46 -11.45
N LYS A 109 15.42 -8.45 -11.68
CA LYS A 109 14.80 -8.23 -13.00
C LYS A 109 14.58 -6.75 -13.33
N ARG A 110 15.19 -5.82 -12.57
CA ARG A 110 15.13 -4.37 -12.77
C ARG A 110 13.71 -3.78 -12.70
N LEU A 111 12.88 -4.31 -11.80
CA LEU A 111 11.58 -3.76 -11.43
C LEU A 111 11.64 -3.21 -10.00
N PRO A 112 11.83 -1.88 -9.85
CA PRO A 112 11.78 -1.22 -8.55
C PRO A 112 10.46 -1.48 -7.84
N ASN A 113 10.54 -1.94 -6.59
CA ASN A 113 9.40 -2.28 -5.77
C ASN A 113 9.70 -1.98 -4.30
N ASN A 114 8.65 -1.96 -3.47
CA ASN A 114 8.78 -1.87 -2.02
C ASN A 114 8.22 -3.12 -1.34
N VAL A 115 8.74 -3.41 -0.14
CA VAL A 115 8.19 -4.41 0.78
C VAL A 115 7.53 -3.74 1.97
N PHE A 116 6.46 -4.35 2.48
CA PHE A 116 5.80 -3.93 3.72
C PHE A 116 5.34 -5.13 4.54
N HIS A 117 6.07 -5.43 5.61
CA HIS A 117 5.69 -6.48 6.56
C HIS A 117 6.09 -6.12 7.99
N GLY A 118 5.64 -6.91 8.97
CA GLY A 118 5.89 -6.67 10.40
C GLY A 118 7.35 -6.85 10.84
N GLY A 119 8.27 -7.21 9.94
CA GLY A 119 9.71 -7.30 10.23
C GLY A 119 10.48 -6.01 9.97
N LEU A 120 9.85 -5.02 9.32
CA LEU A 120 10.48 -3.73 9.02
C LEU A 120 10.43 -2.80 10.23
N ASP A 121 11.50 -2.04 10.43
CA ASP A 121 11.51 -0.95 11.39
C ASP A 121 10.54 0.18 10.98
N GLN A 122 10.19 1.03 11.95
CA GLN A 122 9.22 2.10 11.73
C GLN A 122 9.66 3.11 10.66
N THR A 123 10.94 3.45 10.59
CA THR A 123 11.48 4.42 9.62
C THR A 123 11.37 3.89 8.20
N LEU A 124 11.70 2.62 8.00
CA LEU A 124 11.59 1.94 6.71
C LEU A 124 10.14 1.75 6.29
N ARG A 125 9.24 1.43 7.23
CA ARG A 125 7.78 1.38 6.98
C ARG A 125 7.26 2.71 6.45
N GLU A 126 7.58 3.81 7.12
CA GLU A 126 7.16 5.16 6.71
C GLU A 126 7.69 5.50 5.31
N ARG A 127 8.99 5.30 5.09
CA ARG A 127 9.63 5.57 3.80
C ARG A 127 9.03 4.76 2.66
N THR A 128 8.77 3.46 2.87
CA THR A 128 8.10 2.60 1.90
C THR A 128 6.75 3.16 1.50
N LEU A 129 5.92 3.53 2.48
CA LEU A 129 4.58 4.04 2.21
C LEU A 129 4.62 5.37 1.47
N ILE A 130 5.58 6.25 1.80
CA ILE A 130 5.78 7.53 1.11
C ILE A 130 6.14 7.29 -0.36
N LYS A 131 7.14 6.43 -0.64
CA LYS A 131 7.58 6.08 -2.01
C LYS A 131 6.45 5.47 -2.84
N PHE A 132 5.56 4.71 -2.21
CA PHE A 132 4.41 4.12 -2.88
C PHE A 132 3.31 5.16 -3.13
N ARG A 133 2.94 5.94 -2.10
CA ARG A 133 1.93 7.02 -2.16
C ARG A 133 2.23 8.05 -3.23
N ASN A 134 3.49 8.40 -3.40
CA ASN A 134 3.91 9.42 -4.36
C ASN A 134 4.23 8.87 -5.75
N GLY A 135 4.03 7.56 -5.98
CA GLY A 135 4.22 6.93 -7.28
C GLY A 135 5.69 6.72 -7.67
N SER A 136 6.65 6.89 -6.76
CA SER A 136 8.05 6.58 -7.05
C SER A 136 8.28 5.09 -7.26
N HIS A 137 7.56 4.26 -6.49
CA HIS A 137 7.41 2.84 -6.77
C HIS A 137 5.94 2.52 -6.98
N SER A 138 5.61 1.83 -8.06
CA SER A 138 4.24 1.42 -8.38
C SER A 138 3.86 0.07 -7.77
N ILE A 139 4.81 -0.69 -7.26
CA ILE A 139 4.61 -2.04 -6.73
C ILE A 139 4.92 -2.07 -5.23
N LEU A 140 3.98 -2.61 -4.46
CA LEU A 140 4.13 -2.88 -3.04
C LEU A 140 3.85 -4.36 -2.76
N VAL A 141 4.82 -5.07 -2.22
CA VAL A 141 4.70 -6.47 -1.81
C VAL A 141 4.46 -6.50 -0.31
N THR A 142 3.40 -7.16 0.16
CA THR A 142 2.95 -7.06 1.55
C THR A 142 2.34 -8.35 2.07
N THR A 143 2.25 -8.43 3.40
CA THR A 143 1.48 -9.47 4.10
C THR A 143 0.13 -8.95 4.53
N ASP A 144 -0.84 -9.86 4.74
CA ASP A 144 -2.16 -9.50 5.27
C ASP A 144 -2.08 -8.67 6.54
N LEU A 145 -1.29 -9.13 7.52
CA LEU A 145 -1.15 -8.45 8.80
C LEU A 145 -0.64 -7.02 8.65
N ALA A 146 0.34 -6.81 7.78
CA ALA A 146 0.99 -5.51 7.66
C ALA A 146 0.16 -4.52 6.82
N SER A 147 -0.62 -5.01 5.85
CA SER A 147 -1.48 -4.17 5.00
C SER A 147 -2.70 -3.55 5.70
N ARG A 148 -3.09 -4.10 6.85
CA ARG A 148 -4.30 -3.69 7.57
C ARG A 148 -4.13 -2.30 8.17
N GLY A 149 -5.07 -1.40 7.87
CA GLY A 149 -5.07 -0.04 8.45
C GLY A 149 -4.05 0.91 7.83
N LEU A 150 -3.42 0.52 6.72
CA LEU A 150 -2.55 1.42 5.97
C LEU A 150 -3.36 2.52 5.29
N ASP A 151 -2.91 3.77 5.48
CA ASP A 151 -3.28 4.92 4.66
C ASP A 151 -2.53 4.84 3.33
N ILE A 152 -3.01 3.95 2.46
CA ILE A 152 -2.54 3.81 1.08
C ILE A 152 -3.57 4.43 0.13
N PRO A 153 -3.11 5.08 -0.96
CA PRO A 153 -4.00 5.66 -1.95
C PRO A 153 -4.79 4.56 -2.65
N GLU A 154 -5.78 4.97 -3.43
CA GLU A 154 -6.55 4.05 -4.29
C GLU A 154 -5.59 3.20 -5.14
N ILE A 155 -5.78 1.87 -5.09
CA ILE A 155 -4.95 0.90 -5.82
C ILE A 155 -5.67 0.47 -7.08
N GLU A 156 -5.00 0.43 -8.23
CA GLU A 156 -5.57 -0.02 -9.50
C GLU A 156 -5.58 -1.55 -9.61
N HIS A 157 -4.53 -2.21 -9.09
CA HIS A 157 -4.35 -3.65 -9.21
C HIS A 157 -3.98 -4.32 -7.90
N ILE A 158 -4.64 -5.44 -7.62
CA ILE A 158 -4.33 -6.30 -6.49
C ILE A 158 -3.96 -7.67 -7.03
N ILE A 159 -2.84 -8.21 -6.57
CA ILE A 159 -2.38 -9.55 -6.93
C ILE A 159 -2.37 -10.39 -5.66
N HIS A 160 -3.21 -11.41 -5.63
CA HIS A 160 -3.16 -12.47 -4.64
C HIS A 160 -2.09 -13.46 -5.10
N TYR A 161 -0.83 -13.22 -4.68
CA TYR A 161 0.24 -14.17 -4.92
C TYR A 161 -0.05 -15.47 -4.18
N ASP A 162 -0.43 -15.38 -2.91
CA ASP A 162 -1.06 -16.49 -2.18
C ASP A 162 -2.57 -16.27 -2.14
N LEU A 163 -3.36 -17.33 -2.36
CA LEU A 163 -4.82 -17.23 -2.35
C LEU A 163 -5.33 -16.87 -0.94
N PRO A 164 -6.35 -15.99 -0.84
CA PRO A 164 -6.95 -15.68 0.44
C PRO A 164 -7.75 -16.88 0.96
N ALA A 165 -7.55 -17.22 2.24
CA ALA A 165 -8.17 -18.41 2.85
C ALA A 165 -9.68 -18.27 3.08
N THR A 166 -10.20 -17.04 3.18
CA THR A 166 -11.62 -16.75 3.45
C THR A 166 -12.12 -15.57 2.62
N GLU A 167 -13.44 -15.48 2.45
CA GLU A 167 -14.11 -14.35 1.78
C GLU A 167 -13.79 -13.03 2.49
N ASN A 168 -13.76 -13.02 3.83
CA ASN A 168 -13.41 -11.82 4.60
C ASN A 168 -12.00 -11.33 4.27
N ILE A 169 -11.00 -12.22 4.20
CA ILE A 169 -9.64 -11.83 3.81
C ILE A 169 -9.62 -11.30 2.38
N PHE A 170 -10.33 -11.94 1.46
CA PHE A 170 -10.46 -11.47 0.08
C PHE A 170 -11.05 -10.05 0.04
N THR A 171 -12.16 -9.81 0.72
CA THR A 171 -12.81 -8.48 0.82
C THR A 171 -11.89 -7.45 1.47
N HIS A 172 -11.15 -7.80 2.52
CA HIS A 172 -10.21 -6.87 3.16
C HIS A 172 -9.02 -6.50 2.28
N ARG A 173 -8.44 -7.49 1.57
CA ARG A 173 -7.37 -7.26 0.59
C ARG A 173 -7.89 -6.32 -0.51
N ASN A 174 -9.05 -6.64 -1.07
CA ASN A 174 -9.65 -5.88 -2.17
C ASN A 174 -10.32 -4.57 -1.77
N GLY A 175 -10.57 -4.34 -0.48
CA GLY A 175 -11.08 -3.06 0.03
C GLY A 175 -10.11 -1.88 -0.12
N ARG A 176 -8.99 -2.05 -0.83
CA ARG A 176 -7.99 -1.02 -1.19
C ARG A 176 -8.05 -0.62 -2.68
N THR A 177 -8.90 -1.28 -3.45
CA THR A 177 -9.17 -1.00 -4.87
C THR A 177 -10.66 -0.80 -5.06
N ALA A 178 -11.06 -0.29 -6.23
CA ALA A 178 -12.44 -0.12 -6.63
C ALA A 178 -13.33 0.60 -5.58
N ARG A 179 -12.78 1.57 -4.85
CA ARG A 179 -13.56 2.42 -3.95
C ARG A 179 -14.30 3.49 -4.77
N MET A 180 -15.51 3.85 -4.35
CA MET A 180 -16.33 4.88 -5.02
C MET A 180 -16.57 4.53 -6.51
N HIS A 181 -16.44 5.52 -7.41
CA HIS A 181 -16.59 5.35 -8.88
C HIS A 181 -15.33 4.82 -9.58
N ALA A 182 -14.29 4.42 -8.84
CA ALA A 182 -13.04 3.91 -9.42
C ALA A 182 -13.18 2.41 -9.77
N SER A 183 -12.51 1.98 -10.84
CA SER A 183 -12.42 0.57 -11.24
C SER A 183 -11.09 -0.05 -10.85
N GLY A 184 -11.12 -1.31 -10.44
CA GLY A 184 -9.97 -2.07 -9.99
C GLY A 184 -9.89 -3.45 -10.64
N THR A 185 -8.70 -4.06 -10.66
CA THR A 185 -8.55 -5.46 -11.06
C THR A 185 -7.85 -6.28 -9.99
N SER A 186 -8.50 -7.35 -9.55
CA SER A 186 -7.95 -8.35 -8.64
C SER A 186 -7.51 -9.58 -9.44
N TYR A 187 -6.24 -9.94 -9.32
CA TYR A 187 -5.65 -11.12 -9.95
C TYR A 187 -5.41 -12.20 -8.91
N LEU A 188 -5.87 -13.42 -9.18
CA LEU A 188 -5.54 -14.61 -8.40
C LEU A 188 -4.54 -15.46 -9.17
N LEU A 189 -3.35 -15.67 -8.60
CA LEU A 189 -2.41 -16.65 -9.14
C LEU A 189 -2.82 -18.02 -8.62
N VAL A 190 -3.13 -18.94 -9.52
CA VAL A 190 -3.65 -20.27 -9.18
C VAL A 190 -2.76 -21.31 -9.85
N ASN A 191 -2.20 -22.22 -9.04
CA ASN A 191 -1.44 -23.37 -9.54
C ASN A 191 -2.31 -24.64 -9.62
N GLU A 192 -1.78 -25.71 -10.22
CA GLU A 192 -2.45 -27.00 -10.37
C GLU A 192 -2.85 -27.71 -9.06
N ARG A 193 -2.30 -27.30 -7.92
CA ARG A 193 -2.63 -27.86 -6.59
C ARG A 193 -3.64 -27.02 -5.82
N GLU A 194 -3.96 -25.83 -6.31
CA GLU A 194 -4.84 -24.88 -5.66
C GLU A 194 -6.20 -24.85 -6.35
N THR A 195 -7.25 -24.75 -5.55
CA THR A 195 -8.60 -24.54 -6.07
C THR A 195 -8.97 -23.08 -5.97
N ILE A 196 -9.63 -22.57 -7.00
CA ILE A 196 -10.24 -21.24 -6.97
C ILE A 196 -11.20 -21.19 -5.76
N PRO A 197 -11.12 -20.15 -4.89
CA PRO A 197 -11.95 -20.10 -3.70
C PRO A 197 -13.45 -20.08 -4.04
N SER A 198 -14.24 -20.92 -3.36
CA SER A 198 -15.66 -21.15 -3.65
C SER A 198 -16.56 -19.93 -3.41
N PHE A 199 -16.08 -18.93 -2.66
CA PHE A 199 -16.81 -17.68 -2.44
C PHE A 199 -16.80 -16.75 -3.66
N LEU A 200 -15.97 -17.03 -4.68
CA LEU A 200 -16.04 -16.35 -5.97
C LEU A 200 -17.25 -16.90 -6.74
N LYS A 201 -18.39 -16.22 -6.61
CA LYS A 201 -19.69 -16.64 -7.19
C LYS A 201 -19.71 -16.62 -8.73
N GLU A 202 -18.86 -15.80 -9.34
CA GLU A 202 -18.78 -15.65 -10.80
C GLU A 202 -17.80 -16.62 -11.45
N LYS A 203 -18.05 -16.96 -12.72
CA LYS A 203 -17.09 -17.76 -13.50
C LYS A 203 -15.77 -16.99 -13.63
N PRO A 204 -14.62 -17.63 -13.37
CA PRO A 204 -13.32 -16.96 -13.42
C PRO A 204 -13.02 -16.50 -14.85
N VAL A 205 -12.69 -15.22 -15.00
CA VAL A 205 -12.13 -14.68 -16.25
C VAL A 205 -10.63 -14.97 -16.25
N TYR A 206 -10.15 -15.79 -17.17
CA TYR A 206 -8.74 -16.13 -17.26
C TYR A 206 -7.94 -15.04 -17.98
N GLU A 207 -6.81 -14.66 -17.40
CA GLU A 207 -5.88 -13.67 -17.96
C GLU A 207 -4.67 -14.39 -18.57
N ASN A 208 -4.55 -14.31 -19.90
CA ASN A 208 -3.40 -14.87 -20.62
C ASN A 208 -2.21 -13.92 -20.54
N LEU A 209 -1.06 -14.44 -20.13
CA LEU A 209 0.19 -13.68 -20.08
C LEU A 209 1.01 -13.83 -21.36
N PRO A 210 1.69 -12.76 -21.83
CA PRO A 210 2.57 -12.84 -22.99
C PRO A 210 3.70 -13.83 -22.72
N SER A 211 4.11 -14.63 -23.71
CA SER A 211 5.20 -15.62 -23.56
C SER A 211 6.53 -14.97 -23.17
N LYS A 212 6.76 -13.73 -23.59
CA LYS A 212 7.91 -12.91 -23.22
C LYS A 212 7.45 -11.67 -22.46
N ALA A 213 8.03 -11.44 -21.28
CA ALA A 213 7.83 -10.20 -20.54
C ALA A 213 8.56 -9.03 -21.22
N ILE A 214 7.89 -7.89 -21.30
CA ILE A 214 8.49 -6.61 -21.68
C ILE A 214 8.55 -5.77 -20.41
N LEU A 215 9.74 -5.31 -20.03
CA LEU A 215 9.85 -4.44 -18.86
C LEU A 215 9.08 -3.14 -19.14
N PRO A 216 8.28 -2.67 -18.18
CA PRO A 216 7.70 -1.34 -18.28
C PRO A 216 8.81 -0.28 -18.24
N THR A 217 8.48 0.92 -18.71
CA THR A 217 9.34 2.08 -18.49
C THR A 217 9.52 2.33 -17.00
N GLU A 218 10.48 3.15 -16.60
CA GLU A 218 10.57 3.53 -15.19
C GLU A 218 9.40 4.43 -14.77
N THR A 219 9.11 4.45 -13.47
CA THR A 219 8.11 5.36 -12.89
C THR A 219 8.52 6.81 -13.12
N GLU A 220 7.53 7.69 -13.27
CA GLU A 220 7.78 9.09 -13.57
C GLU A 220 8.39 9.86 -12.39
N TRP A 221 8.15 9.38 -11.17
CA TRP A 221 8.55 10.03 -9.93
C TRP A 221 9.77 9.35 -9.30
N VAL A 222 10.60 10.14 -8.66
CA VAL A 222 11.67 9.69 -7.77
C VAL A 222 11.55 10.44 -6.46
N THR A 223 11.66 9.71 -5.34
CA THR A 223 11.63 10.31 -4.01
C THR A 223 13.03 10.72 -3.59
N LEU A 224 13.18 11.98 -3.21
CA LEU A 224 14.36 12.49 -2.53
C LEU A 224 14.14 12.48 -1.02
N TYR A 225 15.19 12.09 -0.30
CA TYR A 225 15.33 12.24 1.14
C TYR A 225 15.99 13.58 1.46
N ILE A 226 15.51 14.23 2.52
CA ILE A 226 16.08 15.45 3.08
C ILE A 226 16.29 15.24 4.58
N SER A 227 17.51 15.43 5.07
CA SER A 227 17.88 15.24 6.48
C SER A 227 17.41 16.39 7.40
N ALA A 228 16.18 16.87 7.22
CA ALA A 228 15.56 17.88 8.07
C ALA A 228 14.02 17.79 7.97
N GLY A 229 13.33 18.07 9.08
CA GLY A 229 11.88 18.01 9.20
C GLY A 229 11.31 19.14 10.08
N LYS A 230 10.16 18.85 10.69
CA LYS A 230 9.40 19.80 11.51
C LYS A 230 10.19 20.34 12.68
N LYS A 231 10.98 19.51 13.37
CA LYS A 231 11.79 19.91 14.53
C LYS A 231 12.95 20.82 14.15
N GLU A 232 13.41 20.75 12.91
CA GLU A 232 14.36 21.70 12.33
C GLU A 232 13.67 22.94 11.74
N LYS A 233 12.37 23.12 12.01
CA LYS A 233 11.51 24.22 11.53
C LYS A 233 11.39 24.27 10.00
N ILE A 234 11.51 23.12 9.35
CA ILE A 234 11.27 22.98 7.92
C ILE A 234 9.79 22.70 7.67
N SER A 235 9.21 23.42 6.73
CA SER A 235 7.84 23.26 6.27
C SER A 235 7.80 22.75 4.82
N LYS A 236 6.64 22.25 4.41
CA LYS A 236 6.37 21.85 3.02
C LYS A 236 6.65 22.99 2.02
N MET A 237 6.36 24.24 2.39
CA MET A 237 6.62 25.41 1.57
C MET A 237 8.12 25.68 1.40
N ASP A 238 8.93 25.44 2.43
CA ASP A 238 10.39 25.62 2.34
C ASP A 238 11.01 24.62 1.36
N ILE A 239 10.55 23.37 1.40
CA ILE A 239 11.02 22.32 0.48
C ILE A 239 10.57 22.64 -0.95
N ALA A 240 9.30 22.97 -1.15
CA ALA A 240 8.80 23.37 -2.47
C ALA A 240 9.57 24.58 -3.03
N GLY A 241 9.83 25.58 -2.18
CA GLY A 241 10.64 26.74 -2.53
C GLY A 241 12.07 26.37 -2.94
N LEU A 242 12.73 25.46 -2.21
CA LEU A 242 14.06 24.97 -2.58
C LEU A 242 14.03 24.31 -3.97
N MET A 243 13.11 23.38 -4.19
CA MET A 243 12.99 22.62 -5.44
C MET A 243 12.73 23.54 -6.64
N MET A 244 11.86 24.54 -6.48
CA MET A 244 11.50 25.43 -7.59
C MET A 244 12.52 26.55 -7.81
N GLN A 245 12.96 27.24 -6.75
CA GLN A 245 13.79 28.44 -6.90
C GLN A 245 15.26 28.10 -7.15
N LYS A 246 15.82 27.16 -6.38
CA LYS A 246 17.21 26.73 -6.54
C LYS A 246 17.32 25.54 -7.49
N GLY A 247 16.44 24.56 -7.33
CA GLY A 247 16.39 23.38 -8.19
C GLY A 247 15.85 23.64 -9.61
N LYS A 248 15.32 24.84 -9.87
CA LYS A 248 14.76 25.26 -11.17
C LYS A 248 13.65 24.33 -11.69
N LEU A 249 12.94 23.65 -10.79
CA LEU A 249 11.80 22.82 -11.14
C LEU A 249 10.53 23.65 -11.34
N LYS A 250 9.69 23.24 -12.28
CA LYS A 250 8.33 23.73 -12.42
C LYS A 250 7.42 23.09 -11.36
N LYS A 251 6.24 23.67 -11.15
CA LYS A 251 5.29 23.21 -10.12
C LYS A 251 4.84 21.76 -10.37
N GLU A 252 4.58 21.42 -11.62
CA GLU A 252 4.20 20.08 -12.08
C GLU A 252 5.34 19.05 -12.02
N GLU A 253 6.57 19.51 -11.82
CA GLU A 253 7.75 18.67 -11.67
C GLU A 253 8.04 18.32 -10.21
N VAL A 254 7.30 18.91 -9.27
CA VAL A 254 7.35 18.65 -7.82
C VAL A 254 6.05 17.95 -7.40
N GLY A 255 6.19 16.73 -6.90
CA GLY A 255 5.09 15.87 -6.47
C GLY A 255 4.75 16.03 -4.99
N LEU A 256 4.30 14.93 -4.37
CA LEU A 256 3.99 14.92 -2.94
C LEU A 256 5.22 15.24 -2.10
N ILE A 257 4.99 16.02 -1.04
CA ILE A 257 5.99 16.38 -0.03
C ILE A 257 5.45 15.94 1.32
N ASP A 258 6.21 15.10 2.01
CA ASP A 258 5.93 14.59 3.34
C ASP A 258 7.02 15.12 4.29
N VAL A 259 6.61 15.86 5.32
CA VAL A 259 7.53 16.44 6.32
C VAL A 259 7.30 15.72 7.65
N LEU A 260 8.27 14.92 8.05
CA LEU A 260 8.26 14.19 9.33
C LEU A 260 8.98 15.02 10.40
N ASP A 261 9.17 14.46 11.58
CA ASP A 261 9.77 15.17 12.71
C ASP A 261 11.18 15.65 12.43
N HIS A 262 12.05 14.77 11.92
CA HIS A 262 13.48 15.05 11.71
C HIS A 262 13.93 14.96 10.25
N VAL A 263 13.07 14.44 9.38
CA VAL A 263 13.39 14.18 7.98
C VAL A 263 12.21 14.57 7.11
N SER A 264 12.46 14.78 5.83
CA SER A 264 11.41 15.05 4.84
C SER A 264 11.66 14.28 3.56
N TYR A 265 10.59 14.10 2.81
CA TYR A 265 10.62 13.43 1.51
C TYR A 265 9.89 14.29 0.48
N VAL A 266 10.41 14.31 -0.74
CA VAL A 266 9.78 15.00 -1.86
C VAL A 266 9.88 14.16 -3.12
N ALA A 267 8.75 13.95 -3.79
CA ALA A 267 8.75 13.37 -5.12
C ALA A 267 9.10 14.46 -6.15
N VAL A 268 9.97 14.12 -7.10
CA VAL A 268 10.32 14.97 -8.24
C VAL A 268 10.30 14.15 -9.53
N LYS A 269 10.11 14.80 -10.68
CA LYS A 269 10.16 14.09 -11.96
C LYS A 269 11.53 13.45 -12.17
N ARG A 270 11.54 12.17 -12.49
CA ARG A 270 12.76 11.35 -12.70
C ARG A 270 13.75 12.03 -13.64
N ALA A 271 13.27 12.55 -14.77
CA ALA A 271 14.09 13.22 -15.78
C ALA A 271 14.82 14.48 -15.28
N LYS A 272 14.51 14.97 -14.08
CA LYS A 272 15.13 16.15 -13.48
C LYS A 272 16.09 15.84 -12.33
N VAL A 273 16.13 14.59 -11.86
CA VAL A 273 16.84 14.22 -10.62
C VAL A 273 18.33 14.55 -10.70
N ASP A 274 19.01 14.18 -11.78
CA ASP A 274 20.46 14.36 -11.90
C ASP A 274 20.81 15.87 -11.88
N GLN A 275 20.18 16.65 -12.75
CA GLN A 275 20.33 18.10 -12.81
C GLN A 275 20.00 18.77 -11.46
N LEU A 276 18.94 18.29 -10.80
CA LEU A 276 18.48 18.84 -9.54
C LEU A 276 19.52 18.62 -8.44
N LEU A 277 20.00 17.39 -8.27
CA LEU A 277 20.98 17.03 -7.25
C LEU A 277 22.27 17.84 -7.41
N ASP A 278 22.78 17.99 -8.63
CA ASP A 278 23.95 18.85 -8.90
C ASP A 278 23.75 20.30 -8.44
N THR A 279 22.51 20.80 -8.56
CA THR A 279 22.18 22.19 -8.20
C THR A 279 21.91 22.38 -6.71
N ILE A 280 21.30 21.39 -6.04
CA ILE A 280 20.80 21.55 -4.66
C ILE A 280 21.61 20.82 -3.59
N GLN A 281 22.56 19.95 -3.94
CA GLN A 281 23.30 19.13 -2.97
C GLN A 281 23.95 19.95 -1.84
N ASN A 282 24.38 21.18 -2.13
CA ASN A 282 24.99 22.09 -1.16
C ASN A 282 24.09 23.27 -0.77
N ALA A 283 22.86 23.32 -1.28
CA ALA A 283 21.96 24.44 -1.08
C ALA A 283 21.36 24.39 0.33
N PRO A 284 21.50 25.46 1.15
CA PRO A 284 20.88 25.48 2.45
C PRO A 284 19.37 25.69 2.35
N ILE A 285 18.63 25.05 3.25
CA ILE A 285 17.22 25.33 3.53
C ILE A 285 17.19 26.18 4.81
N LYS A 286 16.62 27.39 4.76
CA LYS A 286 16.58 28.32 5.91
C LYS A 286 17.95 28.51 6.60
N LYS A 287 19.01 28.68 5.80
CA LYS A 287 20.42 28.82 6.25
C LYS A 287 21.02 27.58 6.95
N ARG A 288 20.33 26.43 6.92
CA ARG A 288 20.84 25.15 7.43
C ARG A 288 21.36 24.29 6.28
N LYS A 289 22.53 23.69 6.46
CA LYS A 289 23.01 22.62 5.57
C LYS A 289 22.19 21.36 5.84
N VAL A 290 21.74 20.72 4.78
CA VAL A 290 20.95 19.48 4.83
C VAL A 290 21.53 18.53 3.80
N LEU A 291 21.52 17.23 4.12
CA LEU A 291 21.80 16.19 3.14
C LEU A 291 20.55 15.99 2.29
N ILE A 292 20.72 16.00 0.96
CA ILE A 292 19.68 15.70 -0.02
C ILE A 292 20.21 14.61 -0.93
N GLU A 293 19.48 13.51 -1.02
CA GLU A 293 19.85 12.36 -1.85
C GLU A 293 18.61 11.58 -2.30
N VAL A 294 18.77 10.66 -3.25
CA VAL A 294 17.69 9.75 -3.62
C VAL A 294 17.38 8.81 -2.45
N ALA A 295 16.12 8.71 -2.07
CA ALA A 295 15.68 7.80 -1.03
C ALA A 295 15.77 6.34 -1.52
N ARG A 296 16.89 5.68 -1.22
CA ARG A 296 17.15 4.28 -1.57
C ARG A 296 16.38 3.32 -0.67
#